data_AF-A0A1T4W5T4-F1
#
_entry.id   AF-A0A1T4W5T4-F1
#
_cell.length_a   1.000
_cell.length_b   1.000
_cell.length_c   1.000
_cell.angle_alpha   90.00
_cell.angle_beta   90.00
_cell.angle_gamma   90.00
#
_symmetry.space_group_name_H-M   'P 1'
#
loop_
_entity.id
_entity.type
_entity.pdbx_description
1 polymer ?
#
loop_
_entity_poly.entity_id
_entity_poly.type
_entity_poly.pdbx_seq_one_letter_code
_entity_poly.pdbx_strand_id
1 'polypeptide(L)'
;MADRPKSFEEFYYLKEDKICDIDVVEEYATKNNGDIGKYEGNMYCPECKEAILTFCGKTSKRRAHLKRIPSSKHREKCSYNYEYASSKRVKEFVDSLTYNEIQDKLKSILNMLCKQHRPNTDNVGGVMRAITRSRIRC
;
A
#
# COMPACT_ATOMS: atom_id res chain seq x y z
N MET A 1 19.35 -12.77 15.22
CA MET A 1 19.22 -11.93 14.00
C MET A 1 18.97 -10.52 14.50
N ALA A 2 19.86 -9.56 14.23
CA ALA A 2 19.69 -8.20 14.74
C ALA A 2 18.46 -7.55 14.07
N ASP A 3 17.48 -7.14 14.88
CA ASP A 3 16.31 -6.39 14.46
C ASP A 3 16.77 -5.04 13.88
N ARG A 4 16.98 -4.98 12.56
CA ARG A 4 17.32 -3.73 11.90
C ARG A 4 16.03 -2.93 11.74
N PRO A 5 15.98 -1.67 12.22
CA PRO A 5 14.80 -0.85 12.03
C PRO A 5 14.54 -0.67 10.54
N LYS A 6 13.29 -0.91 10.14
CA LYS A 6 12.86 -0.77 8.75
C LYS A 6 13.07 0.66 8.27
N SER A 7 13.63 0.78 7.08
CA SER A 7 13.74 2.03 6.34
C SER A 7 12.60 2.14 5.34
N PHE A 8 12.13 3.35 5.09
CA PHE A 8 11.13 3.63 4.07
C PHE A 8 11.72 4.56 3.00
N GLU A 9 11.32 4.33 1.75
CA GLU A 9 11.69 5.14 0.58
C GLU A 9 10.56 6.10 0.19
N GLU A 10 9.32 5.77 0.56
CA GLU A 10 8.12 6.56 0.31
C GLU A 10 7.40 6.91 1.63
N PHE A 11 6.61 7.99 1.61
CA PHE A 11 5.76 8.40 2.73
C PHE A 11 4.45 9.02 2.27
N TYR A 12 3.44 8.94 3.13
CA TYR A 12 2.21 9.68 2.99
C TYR A 12 2.38 11.09 3.57
N TYR A 13 2.12 12.11 2.77
CA TYR A 13 2.20 13.51 3.17
C TYR A 13 0.81 14.07 3.47
N LEU A 14 0.53 14.32 4.75
CA LEU A 14 -0.80 14.68 5.24
C LEU A 14 -1.37 15.95 4.59
N LYS A 15 -0.51 16.94 4.31
CA LYS A 15 -0.96 18.25 3.79
C LYS A 15 -1.42 18.21 2.33
N GLU A 16 -0.92 17.29 1.51
CA GLU A 16 -1.29 17.17 0.10
C GLU A 16 -2.04 15.86 -0.20
N ASP A 17 -2.39 15.08 0.83
CA ASP A 17 -3.08 13.78 0.76
C ASP A 17 -2.52 12.84 -0.33
N LYS A 18 -1.19 12.78 -0.44
CA LYS A 18 -0.51 11.99 -1.48
C LYS A 18 0.69 11.24 -0.94
N ILE A 19 1.06 10.18 -1.65
CA ILE A 19 2.32 9.47 -1.41
C ILE A 19 3.43 10.23 -2.14
N CYS A 20 4.55 10.45 -1.46
CA CYS A 20 5.73 11.13 -1.96
C CYS A 20 6.97 10.27 -1.74
N ASP A 21 7.92 10.35 -2.66
CA ASP A 21 9.24 9.77 -2.51
C ASP A 21 10.13 10.62 -1.60
N ILE A 22 11.10 9.97 -0.95
CA ILE A 22 12.11 10.62 -0.14
C ILE A 22 12.95 11.63 -0.92
N ASP A 23 13.11 11.43 -2.23
CA ASP A 23 13.89 12.30 -3.11
C ASP A 23 13.37 13.75 -3.08
N VAL A 24 12.05 13.93 -2.96
CA VAL A 24 11.42 15.25 -2.84
C VAL A 24 11.86 15.96 -1.56
N VAL A 25 12.04 15.22 -0.47
CA VAL A 25 12.50 15.75 0.82
C VAL A 25 14.00 16.06 0.77
N GLU A 26 14.79 15.21 0.12
CA GLU A 26 16.24 15.44 -0.05
C GLU A 26 16.52 16.67 -0.92
N GLU A 27 15.78 16.85 -2.01
CA GLU A 27 15.86 18.06 -2.84
C GLU A 27 15.52 19.32 -2.04
N TYR A 28 14.46 19.26 -1.24
CA TYR A 28 14.05 20.38 -0.39
C TYR A 28 15.11 20.69 0.68
N ALA A 29 15.62 19.68 1.37
CA ALA A 29 16.67 19.84 2.37
C ALA A 29 17.93 20.46 1.75
N THR A 30 18.32 20.02 0.55
CA THR A 30 19.49 20.56 -0.15
C THR A 30 19.33 22.04 -0.48
N LYS A 31 18.11 22.47 -0.87
CA LYS A 31 17.80 23.86 -1.18
C LYS A 31 17.70 24.76 0.08
N ASN A 32 17.37 24.19 1.23
CA ASN A 32 17.16 24.92 2.49
C ASN A 32 18.22 24.63 3.56
N ASN A 33 19.47 24.40 3.17
CA ASN A 33 20.61 24.17 4.09
C ASN A 33 20.41 23.03 5.11
N GLY A 34 19.68 21.98 4.72
CA GLY A 34 19.37 20.82 5.56
C GLY A 34 18.07 20.92 6.33
N ASP A 35 17.35 22.04 6.24
CA ASP A 35 16.03 22.19 6.87
C ASP A 35 14.94 21.45 6.07
N ILE A 36 14.14 20.67 6.79
CA ILE A 36 13.01 19.89 6.28
C ILE A 36 11.68 20.38 6.84
N GLY A 37 11.62 21.55 7.49
CA GLY A 37 10.49 22.00 8.31
C GLY A 37 9.09 21.85 7.70
N LYS A 38 8.93 21.93 6.37
CA LYS A 38 7.65 21.62 5.69
C LYS A 38 7.18 20.17 5.95
N TYR A 39 8.11 19.23 5.91
CA TYR A 39 7.92 17.78 5.99
C TYR A 39 8.08 17.24 7.42
N GLU A 40 8.80 17.94 8.29
CA GLU A 40 8.98 17.51 9.68
C GLU A 40 7.64 17.31 10.39
N GLY A 41 7.48 16.16 11.05
CA GLY A 41 6.23 15.76 11.72
C GLY A 41 5.03 15.51 10.80
N ASN A 42 5.18 15.65 9.48
CA ASN A 42 4.09 15.52 8.49
C ASN A 42 4.28 14.33 7.53
N MET A 43 5.31 13.51 7.76
CA MET A 43 5.56 12.29 7.01
C MET A 43 4.95 11.10 7.76
N TYR A 44 4.11 10.33 7.07
CA TYR A 44 3.43 9.18 7.66
C TYR A 44 3.66 7.91 6.82
N CYS A 45 3.34 6.76 7.39
CA CYS A 45 3.42 5.49 6.69
C CYS A 45 2.51 5.48 5.44
N PRO A 46 3.02 5.06 4.28
CA PRO A 46 2.27 5.08 3.01
C PRO A 46 1.06 4.13 3.01
N GLU A 47 1.11 3.05 3.80
CA GLU A 47 0.02 2.09 3.88
C GLU A 47 -1.07 2.48 4.89
N CYS A 48 -0.67 2.75 6.14
CA CYS A 48 -1.64 2.95 7.23
C CYS A 48 -1.98 4.41 7.51
N LYS A 49 -1.21 5.38 6.99
CA LYS A 49 -1.37 6.83 7.21
C LYS A 49 -1.37 7.28 8.69
N GLU A 50 -1.06 6.39 9.64
CA GLU A 50 -1.07 6.68 11.08
C GLU A 50 0.34 6.82 11.68
N ALA A 51 1.26 5.94 11.30
CA ALA A 51 2.60 5.94 11.87
C ALA A 51 3.45 7.09 11.33
N ILE A 52 4.02 7.90 12.22
CA ILE A 52 4.88 9.05 11.88
C ILE A 52 6.29 8.58 11.55
N LEU A 53 6.82 9.11 10.46
CA LEU A 53 8.15 8.87 9.94
C LEU A 53 9.04 10.12 10.12
N THR A 54 10.32 9.89 10.30
CA THR A 54 11.38 10.91 10.41
C THR A 54 12.39 10.70 9.31
N PHE A 55 12.81 11.80 8.70
CA PHE A 55 13.85 11.81 7.69
C PHE A 55 15.24 11.67 8.32
N CYS A 56 15.97 10.64 7.91
CA CYS A 56 17.38 10.49 8.21
C CYS A 56 18.16 10.93 6.98
N GLY A 57 18.81 12.10 7.08
CA GLY A 57 19.59 12.67 5.98
C GLY A 57 20.74 11.78 5.52
N LYS A 58 21.19 12.04 4.29
CA LYS A 58 22.36 11.38 3.70
C LYS A 58 23.60 11.67 4.54
N THR A 59 24.38 10.62 4.78
CA THR A 59 25.70 10.71 5.41
C THR A 59 26.75 10.15 4.46
N SER A 60 28.03 10.36 4.73
CA SER A 60 29.13 9.86 3.89
C SER A 60 29.08 8.34 3.62
N LYS A 61 28.40 7.56 4.48
CA LYS A 61 28.31 6.09 4.39
C LYS A 61 26.91 5.56 4.09
N ARG A 62 25.86 6.39 4.15
CA ARG A 62 24.46 5.93 4.04
C ARG A 62 23.62 6.90 3.23
N ARG A 63 22.77 6.33 2.37
CA ARG A 63 21.72 7.09 1.65
C ARG A 63 20.70 7.67 2.62
N ALA A 64 20.04 8.73 2.20
CA ALA A 64 18.88 9.25 2.90
C ALA A 64 17.82 8.14 2.99
N HIS A 65 17.14 8.05 4.12
CA HIS A 65 16.04 7.10 4.32
C HIS A 65 15.09 7.62 5.39
N LEU A 66 13.87 7.13 5.39
CA LEU A 66 12.92 7.42 6.46
C LEU A 66 12.95 6.32 7.51
N LYS A 67 12.68 6.69 8.76
CA LYS A 67 12.48 5.74 9.86
C LYS A 67 11.23 6.08 10.64
N ARG A 68 10.58 5.07 11.18
CA ARG A 68 9.46 5.27 12.12
C ARG A 68 9.97 5.84 13.44
N ILE A 69 9.22 6.78 14.01
CA ILE A 69 9.45 7.25 15.38
C ILE A 69 9.02 6.16 16.37
N PRO A 70 9.82 5.82 17.39
CA PRO A 70 9.48 4.74 18.32
C PRO A 70 8.16 4.94 19.08
N SER A 71 7.74 6.20 19.30
CA SER A 71 6.47 6.54 19.95
C SER A 71 5.24 6.33 19.06
N SER A 72 5.40 6.31 17.74
CA SER A 72 4.28 6.21 16.81
C SER A 72 4.06 4.77 16.36
N LYS A 73 2.83 4.27 16.45
CA LYS A 73 2.47 2.88 16.12
C LYS A 73 1.78 2.81 14.76
N HIS A 74 1.94 1.68 14.07
CA HIS A 74 1.15 1.39 12.90
C HIS A 74 -0.23 0.84 13.30
N ARG A 75 -1.20 0.97 12.41
CA ARG A 75 -2.47 0.26 12.47
C ARG A 75 -2.24 -1.25 12.45
N GLU A 76 -3.09 -2.03 13.13
CA GLU A 76 -2.93 -3.50 13.29
C GLU A 76 -2.68 -4.25 11.97
N LYS A 77 -3.36 -3.86 10.90
CA LYS A 77 -3.28 -4.52 9.58
C LYS A 77 -2.18 -3.98 8.65
N CYS A 78 -1.26 -3.17 9.16
CA CYS A 78 -0.18 -2.62 8.34
C CYS A 78 0.91 -3.68 8.08
N SER A 79 1.37 -3.81 6.84
CA SER A 79 2.44 -4.75 6.47
C SER A 79 3.73 -4.47 7.23
N TYR A 80 3.94 -3.21 7.62
CA TYR A 80 5.11 -2.79 8.37
C TYR A 80 5.18 -3.34 9.81
N ASN A 81 4.11 -3.95 10.34
CA ASN A 81 4.14 -4.67 11.63
C ASN A 81 4.85 -6.02 11.58
N TYR A 82 5.00 -6.63 10.40
CA TYR A 82 5.50 -8.01 10.25
C TYR A 82 6.92 -8.02 9.70
N GLU A 83 7.77 -8.97 10.12
CA GLU A 83 9.13 -9.07 9.57
C GLU A 83 9.14 -9.33 8.05
N TYR A 84 10.16 -8.82 7.37
CA TYR A 84 10.34 -9.13 5.95
C TYR A 84 10.64 -10.62 5.78
N ALA A 85 9.92 -11.26 4.85
CA ALA A 85 10.25 -12.62 4.44
C ALA A 85 11.61 -12.63 3.73
N SER A 86 12.46 -13.61 4.05
CA SER A 86 13.70 -13.80 3.31
C SER A 86 13.40 -14.26 1.88
N SER A 87 14.27 -13.90 0.93
CA SER A 87 14.12 -14.33 -0.47
C SER A 87 14.05 -15.85 -0.61
N LYS A 88 14.78 -16.58 0.23
CA LYS A 88 14.71 -18.05 0.32
C LYS A 88 13.31 -18.53 0.70
N ARG A 89 12.71 -17.95 1.75
CA ARG A 89 11.37 -18.32 2.20
C ARG A 89 10.28 -17.96 1.19
N VAL A 90 10.45 -16.84 0.48
CA VAL A 90 9.53 -16.46 -0.62
C VAL A 90 9.61 -17.48 -1.76
N LYS A 91 10.82 -17.91 -2.15
CA LYS A 91 10.99 -18.96 -3.17
C LYS A 91 10.36 -20.28 -2.76
N GLU A 92 10.69 -20.77 -1.57
CA GLU A 92 10.11 -22.02 -1.03
C GLU A 92 8.58 -21.96 -0.99
N PHE A 93 8.01 -20.81 -0.61
CA PHE A 93 6.56 -20.62 -0.64
C PHE A 93 5.99 -20.72 -2.06
N VAL A 94 6.59 -20.03 -3.03
CA VAL A 94 6.13 -20.05 -4.43
C VAL A 94 6.29 -21.45 -5.04
N ASP A 95 7.42 -22.11 -4.80
CA ASP A 95 7.73 -23.45 -5.31
C ASP A 95 6.83 -24.53 -4.70
N SER A 96 6.31 -24.30 -3.49
CA SER A 96 5.36 -25.21 -2.83
C SER A 96 3.94 -25.17 -3.41
N LEU A 97 3.61 -24.16 -4.22
CA LEU A 97 2.28 -24.00 -4.78
C LEU A 97 2.10 -24.80 -6.07
N THR A 98 0.93 -25.40 -6.22
CA THR A 98 0.53 -26.04 -7.48
C THR A 98 0.08 -25.01 -8.52
N TYR A 99 0.11 -25.41 -9.79
CA TYR A 99 -0.36 -24.56 -10.90
C TYR A 99 -1.79 -24.02 -10.67
N ASN A 100 -2.70 -24.87 -10.18
CA ASN A 100 -4.09 -24.47 -9.91
C ASN A 100 -4.17 -23.43 -8.78
N GLU A 101 -3.43 -23.62 -7.69
CA GLU A 101 -3.40 -22.65 -6.58
C GLU A 101 -2.82 -21.30 -7.01
N ILE A 102 -1.81 -21.30 -7.88
CA ILE A 102 -1.28 -20.07 -8.47
C ILE A 102 -2.37 -19.37 -9.29
N GLN A 103 -3.07 -20.10 -10.15
CA GLN A 103 -4.17 -19.54 -10.94
C GLN A 103 -5.29 -18.96 -10.07
N ASP A 104 -5.68 -19.65 -9.01
CA ASP A 104 -6.77 -19.20 -8.13
C ASP A 104 -6.38 -17.96 -7.31
N LYS A 105 -5.14 -17.89 -6.84
CA LYS A 105 -4.61 -16.69 -6.17
C LYS A 105 -4.57 -15.51 -7.13
N LEU A 106 -4.08 -15.69 -8.36
CA LEU A 106 -4.04 -14.63 -9.39
C LEU A 106 -5.44 -14.15 -9.75
N LYS A 107 -6.39 -15.07 -10.00
CA LYS A 107 -7.80 -14.72 -10.24
C LYS A 107 -8.41 -13.93 -9.08
N SER A 108 -8.10 -14.31 -7.84
CA SER A 108 -8.59 -13.61 -6.66
C SER A 108 -8.07 -12.18 -6.59
N ILE A 109 -6.77 -11.97 -6.85
CA ILE A 109 -6.15 -10.63 -6.89
C ILE A 109 -6.77 -9.78 -8.01
N LEU A 110 -6.86 -10.33 -9.22
CA LEU A 110 -7.48 -9.65 -10.37
C LEU A 110 -8.93 -9.25 -10.06
N ASN A 111 -9.69 -10.14 -9.43
CA ASN A 111 -11.05 -9.85 -9.01
C ASN A 111 -11.12 -8.71 -7.97
N MET A 112 -10.20 -8.66 -7.01
CA MET A 112 -10.17 -7.57 -6.02
C MET A 112 -9.84 -6.22 -6.66
N LEU A 113 -8.87 -6.18 -7.57
CA LEU A 113 -8.43 -4.95 -8.22
C LEU A 113 -9.43 -4.46 -9.27
N CYS A 114 -9.97 -5.35 -10.11
CA CYS A 114 -10.83 -4.97 -11.22
C CYS A 114 -12.31 -4.76 -10.84
N LYS A 115 -12.80 -5.32 -9.73
CA LYS A 115 -14.20 -5.10 -9.29
C LYS A 115 -14.46 -3.71 -8.73
N GLN A 116 -13.42 -2.99 -8.28
CA GLN A 116 -13.55 -1.62 -7.75
C GLN A 116 -13.88 -0.58 -8.84
N HIS A 117 -13.73 -0.94 -10.13
CA HIS A 117 -13.95 -0.03 -11.27
C HIS A 117 -15.31 -0.16 -11.96
N ARG A 118 -16.25 -0.95 -11.44
CA ARG A 118 -17.61 -0.99 -12.02
C ARG A 118 -18.41 0.21 -11.46
N PRO A 119 -18.81 1.18 -12.29
CA PRO A 119 -19.75 2.20 -11.83
C PRO A 119 -21.03 1.50 -11.38
N ASN A 120 -21.51 1.85 -10.20
CA ASN A 120 -22.76 1.35 -9.66
C ASN A 120 -23.92 1.92 -10.50
N THR A 121 -24.29 1.24 -11.58
CA THR A 121 -25.46 1.57 -12.39
C THR A 121 -26.71 0.94 -11.78
N ASP A 122 -27.04 1.29 -10.54
CA ASP A 122 -28.31 0.91 -9.90
C ASP A 122 -28.97 2.16 -9.31
N ASN A 123 -29.52 3.01 -10.19
CA ASN A 123 -30.67 3.89 -9.90
C ASN A 123 -31.24 4.49 -11.20
N VAL A 124 -31.98 3.70 -11.99
CA VAL A 124 -33.20 4.18 -12.64
C VAL A 124 -34.26 3.08 -12.49
N GLY A 125 -35.37 3.47 -11.87
CA GLY A 125 -36.45 2.62 -11.40
C GLY A 125 -37.07 1.69 -12.44
N GLY A 126 -37.62 0.59 -11.92
CA GLY A 126 -38.14 -0.50 -12.71
C GLY A 126 -39.47 -0.24 -13.38
N VAL A 127 -39.81 -1.17 -14.28
CA VAL A 127 -41.17 -1.67 -14.42
C VAL A 127 -41.07 -3.18 -14.60
N MET A 128 -41.51 -3.90 -13.58
CA MET A 128 -41.88 -5.32 -13.65
C MET A 128 -42.81 -5.57 -14.84
N ARG A 129 -42.62 -6.68 -15.54
CA ARG A 129 -43.73 -7.61 -15.80
C ARG A 129 -43.21 -8.98 -16.24
N ALA A 130 -43.49 -9.95 -15.39
CA ALA A 130 -43.53 -11.36 -15.73
C ALA A 130 -44.51 -11.57 -16.89
N ILE A 131 -44.12 -12.37 -17.89
CA ILE A 131 -45.09 -13.08 -18.71
C ILE A 131 -44.71 -14.56 -18.67
N THR A 132 -45.60 -15.27 -17.99
CA THR A 132 -45.81 -16.71 -17.86
C THR A 132 -45.48 -17.54 -19.10
N ARG A 133 -44.80 -18.67 -18.86
CA ARG A 133 -44.80 -19.84 -19.74
C ARG A 133 -46.24 -20.29 -20.01
N SER A 134 -46.72 -20.06 -21.23
CA SER A 134 -47.91 -20.74 -21.74
C SER A 134 -47.49 -21.69 -22.85
N ARG A 135 -47.60 -22.98 -22.52
CA ARG A 135 -47.70 -24.14 -23.40
C ARG A 135 -48.69 -23.84 -24.53
N ILE A 136 -48.36 -24.19 -25.78
CA ILE A 136 -49.29 -24.80 -26.76
C ILE A 136 -48.45 -25.49 -27.86
N ARG A 137 -48.72 -26.79 -28.03
CA ARG A 137 -48.38 -27.61 -29.19
C ARG A 137 -49.23 -27.17 -30.38
N CYS A 138 -48.65 -27.11 -31.57
CA CYS A 138 -49.09 -27.84 -32.76
C CYS A 138 -47.86 -28.06 -33.63
#